data_AF-A0ABD6CUH1-F1
#
_entry.id   AF-A0ABD6CUH1-F1
#
_cell.length_a   1.000
_cell.length_b   1.000
_cell.length_c   1.000
_cell.angle_alpha   90.00
_cell.angle_beta   90.00
_cell.angle_gamma   90.00
#
_symmetry.space_group_name_H-M   'P 1'
#
loop_
_entity.id
_entity.type
_entity.pdbx_description
1 polymer ?
#
loop_
_entity_poly.entity_id
_entity_poly.type
_entity_poly.pdbx_seq_one_letter_code
_entity_poly.pdbx_strand_id
1 'polypeptide(L)'
;MSAAGDRLDAAPTAPASAADLYTGAERLAACERAVHEVAHGLHHVDQALDEFESWLHDPAARIDAFRDELEGFERYLDNTDGLLDRIEVGEGDEDRAFDRWLAAYHLQQTMGVILDELRLDGDELSAWLNRQDGAYDDDLAAIRDRVTDLVARHETCSERLEMTADSMDGFEESWSAVAASVEAFEAALDDLEPPVDWAGVESRLDEQFDELDIEVR
;
A
#
# COMPACT_ATOMS: atom_id res chain seq x y z
N MET A 1 -38.14 -3.93 17.90
CA MET A 1 -37.70 -5.21 18.48
C MET A 1 -37.05 -6.01 17.37
N SER A 2 -35.82 -6.46 17.58
CA SER A 2 -35.00 -7.10 16.55
C SER A 2 -35.56 -8.47 16.18
N ALA A 3 -35.48 -8.85 14.89
CA ALA A 3 -35.91 -10.14 14.36
C ALA A 3 -35.25 -11.36 15.06
N ALA A 4 -34.16 -11.15 15.79
CA ALA A 4 -33.53 -12.16 16.64
C ALA A 4 -34.34 -12.44 17.93
N GLY A 5 -34.96 -11.42 18.52
CA GLY A 5 -35.81 -11.55 19.72
C GLY A 5 -37.06 -12.36 19.44
N ASP A 6 -37.76 -12.06 18.33
CA ASP A 6 -38.96 -12.79 17.92
C ASP A 6 -38.66 -14.28 17.59
N ARG A 7 -37.44 -14.59 17.13
CA ARG A 7 -37.00 -15.97 16.86
C ARG A 7 -36.62 -16.74 18.12
N LEU A 8 -36.09 -16.05 19.14
CA LEU A 8 -35.82 -16.61 20.46
C LEU A 8 -37.14 -16.92 21.20
N ASP A 9 -38.13 -16.03 21.11
CA ASP A 9 -39.44 -16.22 21.73
C ASP A 9 -40.26 -17.34 21.06
N ALA A 10 -40.02 -17.61 19.77
CA ALA A 10 -40.63 -18.70 19.02
C ALA A 10 -39.87 -20.05 19.16
N ALA A 11 -38.73 -20.08 19.86
CA ALA A 11 -37.97 -21.31 20.05
C ALA A 11 -38.69 -22.26 21.01
N PRO A 12 -38.78 -23.57 20.71
CA PRO A 12 -39.42 -24.52 21.59
C PRO A 12 -38.68 -24.60 22.93
N THR A 13 -39.41 -24.47 24.04
CA THR A 13 -38.88 -24.51 25.41
C THR A 13 -38.37 -25.90 25.84
N ALA A 14 -38.68 -26.94 25.07
CA ALA A 14 -38.15 -28.29 25.26
C ALA A 14 -37.74 -28.90 23.91
N PRO A 15 -36.55 -29.53 23.82
CA PRO A 15 -36.10 -30.23 22.63
C PRO A 15 -36.97 -31.46 22.35
N ALA A 16 -37.29 -31.74 21.08
CA ALA A 16 -38.03 -32.93 20.71
C ALA A 16 -37.16 -34.20 20.74
N SER A 17 -35.83 -34.06 20.69
CA SER A 17 -34.88 -35.15 20.73
C SER A 17 -33.49 -34.71 21.25
N ALA A 18 -32.63 -35.69 21.57
CA ALA A 18 -31.22 -35.43 21.90
C ALA A 18 -30.44 -34.84 20.70
N ALA A 19 -30.85 -35.13 19.47
CA ALA A 19 -30.27 -34.52 18.28
C ALA A 19 -30.58 -33.01 18.20
N ASP A 20 -31.81 -32.61 18.56
CA ASP A 20 -32.20 -31.19 18.59
C ASP A 20 -31.42 -30.40 19.65
N LEU A 21 -31.12 -31.04 20.81
CA LEU A 21 -30.24 -30.46 21.82
C LEU A 21 -28.82 -30.24 21.29
N TYR A 22 -28.26 -31.24 20.63
CA TYR A 22 -26.92 -31.16 20.08
C TYR A 22 -26.81 -30.10 18.98
N THR A 23 -27.74 -30.08 18.04
CA THR A 23 -27.80 -29.02 17.00
C THR A 23 -28.06 -27.64 17.61
N GLY A 24 -28.87 -27.53 18.65
CA GLY A 24 -29.05 -26.30 19.40
C GLY A 24 -27.75 -25.81 20.05
N ALA A 25 -26.97 -26.71 20.66
CA ALA A 25 -25.68 -26.42 21.25
C ALA A 25 -24.64 -25.99 20.20
N GLU A 26 -24.58 -26.66 19.04
CA GLU A 26 -23.70 -26.26 17.93
C GLU A 26 -24.04 -24.86 17.40
N ARG A 27 -25.33 -24.54 17.26
CA ARG A 27 -25.77 -23.21 16.85
C ARG A 27 -25.42 -22.14 17.89
N LEU A 28 -25.58 -22.43 19.17
CA LEU A 28 -25.17 -21.51 20.25
C LEU A 28 -23.66 -21.28 20.24
N ALA A 29 -22.86 -22.32 20.07
CA ALA A 29 -21.40 -22.21 19.96
C ALA A 29 -20.95 -21.43 18.70
N ALA A 30 -21.68 -21.57 17.58
CA ALA A 30 -21.46 -20.74 16.40
C ALA A 30 -21.84 -19.27 16.63
N CYS A 31 -22.97 -19.02 17.30
CA CYS A 31 -23.39 -17.65 17.67
C CYS A 31 -22.40 -17.00 18.64
N GLU A 32 -21.88 -17.73 19.63
CA GLU A 32 -20.89 -17.23 20.57
C GLU A 32 -19.60 -16.79 19.84
N ARG A 33 -19.11 -17.61 18.90
CA ARG A 33 -17.95 -17.25 18.07
C ARG A 33 -18.21 -16.01 17.23
N ALA A 34 -19.37 -15.94 16.56
CA ALA A 34 -19.74 -14.77 15.76
C ALA A 34 -19.85 -13.49 16.63
N VAL A 35 -20.42 -13.60 17.84
CA VAL A 35 -20.48 -12.47 18.79
C VAL A 35 -19.08 -12.08 19.25
N HIS A 36 -18.20 -13.04 19.51
CA HIS A 36 -16.82 -12.76 19.90
C HIS A 36 -16.04 -12.07 18.77
N GLU A 37 -16.16 -12.53 17.53
CA GLU A 37 -15.57 -11.90 16.35
C GLU A 37 -16.08 -10.47 16.16
N VAL A 38 -17.39 -10.24 16.30
CA VAL A 38 -17.98 -8.89 16.21
C VAL A 38 -17.51 -8.00 17.36
N ALA A 39 -17.44 -8.52 18.59
CA ALA A 39 -16.95 -7.76 19.73
C ALA A 39 -15.47 -7.40 19.58
N HIS A 40 -14.67 -8.31 19.05
CA HIS A 40 -13.26 -8.06 18.75
C HIS A 40 -13.11 -7.01 17.64
N GLY A 41 -13.87 -7.12 16.55
CA GLY A 41 -13.90 -6.12 15.49
C GLY A 41 -14.36 -4.74 16.00
N LEU A 42 -15.36 -4.68 16.86
CA LEU A 42 -15.82 -3.44 17.47
C LEU A 42 -14.72 -2.79 18.34
N HIS A 43 -13.97 -3.60 19.10
CA HIS A 43 -12.86 -3.09 19.90
C HIS A 43 -11.75 -2.49 19.02
N HIS A 44 -11.41 -3.12 17.90
CA HIS A 44 -10.45 -2.55 16.94
C HIS A 44 -10.95 -1.24 16.32
N VAL A 45 -12.24 -1.13 16.00
CA VAL A 45 -12.82 0.11 15.47
C VAL A 45 -12.78 1.22 16.53
N ASP A 46 -13.12 0.91 17.78
CA ASP A 46 -13.09 1.86 18.90
C ASP A 46 -11.66 2.40 19.10
N GLN A 47 -10.67 1.50 19.13
CA GLN A 47 -9.26 1.89 19.20
C GLN A 47 -8.83 2.75 18.00
N ALA A 48 -9.20 2.37 16.77
CA ALA A 48 -8.86 3.14 15.58
C ALA A 48 -9.49 4.54 15.58
N LEU A 49 -10.68 4.70 16.17
CA LEU A 49 -11.32 6.01 16.32
C LEU A 49 -10.59 6.89 17.33
N ASP A 50 -10.15 6.33 18.46
CA ASP A 50 -9.33 7.05 19.45
C ASP A 50 -7.99 7.50 18.84
N GLU A 51 -7.34 6.62 18.07
CA GLU A 51 -6.10 6.92 17.34
C GLU A 51 -6.31 8.01 16.29
N PHE A 52 -7.41 7.95 15.53
CA PHE A 52 -7.78 8.96 14.54
C PHE A 52 -8.12 10.32 15.19
N GLU A 53 -8.84 10.33 16.32
CA GLU A 53 -9.12 11.56 17.07
C GLU A 53 -7.83 12.19 17.60
N SER A 54 -6.90 11.37 18.10
CA SER A 54 -5.56 11.82 18.48
C SER A 54 -4.82 12.43 17.29
N TRP A 55 -4.81 11.75 16.13
CA TRP A 55 -4.18 12.26 14.91
C TRP A 55 -4.80 13.58 14.41
N LEU A 56 -6.12 13.76 14.56
CA LEU A 56 -6.81 14.98 14.15
C LEU A 56 -6.45 16.21 15.00
N HIS A 57 -6.13 16.00 16.26
CA HIS A 57 -6.03 17.08 17.25
C HIS A 57 -4.65 17.27 17.85
N ASP A 58 -3.77 16.27 17.78
CA ASP A 58 -2.41 16.34 18.28
C ASP A 58 -1.40 16.50 17.12
N PRO A 59 -0.77 17.68 16.99
CA PRO A 59 0.29 17.92 16.01
C PRO A 59 1.42 16.90 16.06
N ALA A 60 1.81 16.42 17.24
CA ALA A 60 2.89 15.45 17.37
C ALA A 60 2.49 14.10 16.74
N ALA A 61 1.28 13.62 17.05
CA ALA A 61 0.75 12.38 16.47
C ALA A 61 0.67 12.46 14.93
N ARG A 62 0.28 13.61 14.38
CA ARG A 62 0.20 13.80 12.93
C ARG A 62 1.57 13.85 12.27
N ILE A 63 2.55 14.51 12.90
CA ILE A 63 3.94 14.53 12.43
C ILE A 63 4.55 13.12 12.46
N ASP A 64 4.34 12.37 13.53
CA ASP A 64 4.89 11.03 13.68
C ASP A 64 4.26 10.06 12.67
N ALA A 65 2.95 10.13 12.43
CA ALA A 65 2.30 9.36 11.37
C ALA A 65 2.92 9.63 9.98
N PHE A 66 3.15 10.91 9.64
CA PHE A 66 3.80 11.25 8.38
C PHE A 66 5.26 10.78 8.31
N ARG A 67 5.98 10.77 9.44
CA ARG A 67 7.33 10.17 9.50
C ARG A 67 7.31 8.67 9.23
N ASP A 68 6.32 7.96 9.76
CA ASP A 68 6.15 6.52 9.53
C ASP A 68 5.89 6.23 8.04
N GLU A 69 5.12 7.09 7.35
CA GLU A 69 4.90 7.00 5.91
C GLU A 69 6.21 7.19 5.12
N LEU A 70 7.02 8.21 5.47
CA LEU A 70 8.34 8.43 4.86
C LEU A 70 9.29 7.25 5.11
N GLU A 71 9.27 6.64 6.30
CA GLU A 71 10.04 5.43 6.62
C GLU A 71 9.59 4.21 5.81
N GLY A 72 8.28 4.09 5.58
CA GLY A 72 7.72 3.09 4.68
C GLY A 72 8.29 3.24 3.27
N PHE A 73 8.25 4.46 2.72
CA PHE A 73 8.77 4.75 1.38
C PHE A 73 10.28 4.53 1.26
N GLU A 74 11.06 4.91 2.28
CA GLU A 74 12.50 4.61 2.34
C GLU A 74 12.80 3.13 2.19
N ARG A 75 12.06 2.28 2.91
CA ARG A 75 12.23 0.83 2.84
C ARG A 75 11.91 0.29 1.45
N TYR A 76 10.93 0.87 0.77
CA TYR A 76 10.62 0.52 -0.63
C TYR A 76 11.76 0.91 -1.58
N LEU A 77 12.34 2.10 -1.42
CA LEU A 77 13.51 2.49 -2.19
C LEU A 77 14.73 1.60 -1.90
N ASP A 78 14.98 1.23 -0.64
CA ASP A 78 16.05 0.28 -0.28
C ASP A 78 15.85 -1.07 -0.98
N ASN A 79 14.62 -1.55 -1.06
CA ASN A 79 14.30 -2.80 -1.77
C ASN A 79 14.53 -2.68 -3.28
N THR A 80 14.19 -1.54 -3.87
CA THR A 80 14.39 -1.26 -5.30
C THR A 80 15.87 -1.13 -5.63
N ASP A 81 16.63 -0.40 -4.82
CA ASP A 81 18.08 -0.27 -4.93
C ASP A 81 18.76 -1.64 -4.89
N GLY A 82 18.36 -2.51 -3.94
CA GLY A 82 18.83 -3.89 -3.86
C GLY A 82 18.35 -4.81 -5.00
N LEU A 83 17.25 -4.48 -5.68
CA LEU A 83 16.84 -5.17 -6.92
C LEU A 83 17.74 -4.74 -8.09
N LEU A 84 18.00 -3.45 -8.23
CA LEU A 84 18.90 -2.90 -9.26
C LEU A 84 20.32 -3.42 -9.11
N ASP A 85 20.85 -3.48 -7.88
CA ASP A 85 22.17 -4.07 -7.60
C ASP A 85 22.29 -5.50 -8.15
N ARG A 86 21.24 -6.31 -7.97
CA ARG A 86 21.21 -7.70 -8.46
C ARG A 86 21.16 -7.76 -9.98
N ILE A 87 20.42 -6.85 -10.62
CA ILE A 87 20.34 -6.77 -12.09
C ILE A 87 21.71 -6.36 -12.66
N GLU A 88 22.35 -5.34 -12.11
CA GLU A 88 23.64 -4.81 -12.57
C GLU A 88 24.80 -5.80 -12.42
N VAL A 89 24.79 -6.62 -11.35
CA VAL A 89 25.79 -7.68 -11.15
C VAL A 89 25.50 -8.91 -12.02
N GLY A 90 24.33 -8.97 -12.68
CA GLY A 90 23.90 -10.11 -13.48
C GLY A 90 23.56 -11.33 -12.61
N GLU A 91 23.12 -11.13 -11.36
CA GLU A 91 22.70 -12.24 -10.51
C GLU A 91 21.39 -12.84 -11.00
N GLY A 92 21.43 -14.09 -11.45
CA GLY A 92 20.27 -14.90 -11.85
C GLY A 92 20.40 -15.49 -13.25
N ASP A 93 19.27 -15.88 -13.83
CA ASP A 93 19.17 -16.36 -15.21
C ASP A 93 19.30 -15.18 -16.19
N GLU A 94 20.26 -15.23 -17.11
CA GLU A 94 20.49 -14.18 -18.13
C GLU A 94 19.26 -14.01 -19.04
N ASP A 95 18.54 -15.11 -19.30
CA ASP A 95 17.34 -15.13 -20.14
C ASP A 95 16.15 -14.37 -19.51
N ARG A 96 16.25 -13.95 -18.24
CA ARG A 96 15.23 -13.17 -17.52
C ARG A 96 15.70 -11.78 -17.07
N ALA A 97 16.83 -11.31 -17.61
CA ALA A 97 17.37 -9.99 -17.23
C ALA A 97 16.40 -8.86 -17.59
N PHE A 98 15.80 -8.92 -18.77
CA PHE A 98 14.80 -7.95 -19.24
C PHE A 98 13.55 -7.94 -18.35
N ASP A 99 13.01 -9.12 -17.99
CA ASP A 99 11.80 -9.21 -17.15
C ASP A 99 12.02 -8.60 -15.76
N ARG A 100 13.21 -8.82 -15.16
CA ARG A 100 13.55 -8.21 -13.86
C ARG A 100 13.71 -6.70 -13.97
N TRP A 101 14.35 -6.23 -15.04
CA TRP A 101 14.45 -4.80 -15.33
C TRP A 101 13.06 -4.18 -15.51
N LEU A 102 12.18 -4.85 -16.25
CA LEU A 102 10.83 -4.38 -16.53
C LEU A 102 9.97 -4.34 -15.26
N ALA A 103 10.10 -5.34 -14.38
CA ALA A 103 9.49 -5.31 -13.05
C ALA A 103 9.98 -4.12 -12.23
N ALA A 104 11.30 -3.90 -12.17
CA ALA A 104 11.90 -2.77 -11.47
C ALA A 104 11.43 -1.43 -12.04
N TYR A 105 11.29 -1.33 -13.37
CA TYR A 105 10.77 -0.16 -14.06
C TYR A 105 9.33 0.17 -13.65
N HIS A 106 8.41 -0.80 -13.68
CA HIS A 106 7.02 -0.57 -13.27
C HIS A 106 6.89 -0.18 -11.79
N LEU A 107 7.69 -0.80 -10.92
CA LEU A 107 7.77 -0.42 -9.51
C LEU A 107 8.27 1.03 -9.37
N GLN A 108 9.30 1.41 -10.13
CA GLN A 108 9.86 2.76 -10.16
C GLN A 108 8.84 3.82 -10.58
N GLN A 109 8.05 3.55 -11.63
CA GLN A 109 6.98 4.46 -12.06
C GLN A 109 5.91 4.61 -10.97
N THR A 110 5.48 3.51 -10.36
CA THR A 110 4.50 3.52 -9.26
C THR A 110 5.01 4.30 -8.04
N MET A 111 6.30 4.18 -7.71
CA MET A 111 6.93 4.95 -6.64
C MET A 111 6.95 6.45 -6.93
N GLY A 112 7.00 6.86 -8.20
CA GLY A 112 6.85 8.27 -8.57
C GLY A 112 5.51 8.85 -8.12
N VAL A 113 4.42 8.11 -8.32
CA VAL A 113 3.07 8.51 -7.88
C VAL A 113 2.99 8.64 -6.36
N ILE A 114 3.52 7.65 -5.61
CA ILE A 114 3.56 7.70 -4.14
C ILE A 114 4.34 8.93 -3.66
N LEU A 115 5.47 9.23 -4.29
CA LEU A 115 6.30 10.37 -3.91
C LEU A 115 5.61 11.71 -4.15
N ASP A 116 4.83 11.82 -5.22
CA ASP A 116 4.01 13.00 -5.50
C ASP A 116 2.88 13.16 -4.47
N GLU A 117 2.23 12.07 -4.05
CA GLU A 117 1.26 12.09 -2.94
C GLU A 117 1.92 12.53 -1.63
N LEU A 118 3.07 11.96 -1.27
CA LEU A 118 3.82 12.34 -0.07
C LEU A 118 4.22 13.83 -0.07
N ARG A 119 4.60 14.39 -1.23
CA ARG A 119 4.90 15.83 -1.36
C ARG A 119 3.65 16.67 -1.08
N LEU A 120 2.50 16.29 -1.63
CA LEU A 120 1.23 16.97 -1.39
C LEU A 120 0.82 16.87 0.08
N ASP A 121 0.90 15.68 0.67
CA ASP A 121 0.58 15.46 2.08
C ASP A 121 1.52 16.23 3.01
N GLY A 122 2.80 16.35 2.65
CA GLY A 122 3.76 17.20 3.33
C GLY A 122 3.40 18.69 3.27
N ASP A 123 2.95 19.18 2.12
CA ASP A 123 2.44 20.54 1.95
C ASP A 123 1.15 20.79 2.74
N GLU A 124 0.24 19.82 2.76
CA GLU A 124 -0.99 19.87 3.56
C GLU A 124 -0.70 19.87 5.06
N LEU A 125 0.21 19.01 5.52
CA LEU A 125 0.68 18.96 6.90
C LEU A 125 1.29 20.30 7.32
N SER A 126 2.18 20.86 6.49
CA SER A 126 2.76 22.18 6.70
C SER A 126 1.69 23.27 6.79
N ALA A 127 0.74 23.31 5.85
CA ALA A 127 -0.36 24.27 5.86
C ALA A 127 -1.26 24.11 7.10
N TRP A 128 -1.45 22.88 7.58
CA TRP A 128 -2.22 22.59 8.78
C TRP A 128 -1.48 23.00 10.06
N LEU A 129 -0.20 22.67 10.20
CA LEU A 129 0.64 23.02 11.36
C LEU A 129 0.82 24.52 11.51
N ASN A 130 0.92 25.27 10.41
CA ASN A 130 0.96 26.73 10.41
C ASN A 130 -0.28 27.41 11.04
N ARG A 131 -1.38 26.67 11.20
CA ARG A 131 -2.60 27.15 11.88
C ARG A 131 -2.67 26.75 13.35
N GLN A 132 -1.79 25.87 13.82
CA GLN A 132 -1.77 25.39 15.20
C GLN A 132 -0.87 26.25 16.08
N ASP A 133 -1.17 26.28 17.37
CA ASP A 133 -0.28 26.88 18.36
C ASP A 133 0.89 25.92 18.64
N GLY A 134 2.12 26.34 18.34
CA GLY A 134 3.32 25.56 18.63
C GLY A 134 4.54 26.01 17.82
N ALA A 135 5.67 25.35 18.05
CA ALA A 135 6.90 25.58 17.31
C ALA A 135 7.29 24.28 16.59
N TYR A 136 6.92 24.19 15.30
CA TYR A 136 7.09 22.99 14.47
C TYR A 136 8.05 23.21 13.30
N ASP A 137 8.73 24.36 13.24
CA ASP A 137 9.60 24.73 12.13
C ASP A 137 10.74 23.73 11.92
N ASP A 138 11.32 23.23 13.01
CA ASP A 138 12.41 22.24 12.97
C ASP A 138 11.90 20.88 12.46
N ASP A 139 10.72 20.44 12.91
CA ASP A 139 10.10 19.19 12.45
C ASP A 139 9.74 19.26 10.96
N LEU A 140 9.16 20.38 10.51
CA LEU A 140 8.83 20.63 9.11
C LEU A 140 10.07 20.73 8.23
N ALA A 141 11.14 21.34 8.72
CA ALA A 141 12.42 21.38 8.02
C ALA A 141 12.99 19.96 7.85
N ALA A 142 12.99 19.15 8.91
CA ALA A 142 13.45 17.77 8.85
C ALA A 142 12.63 16.92 7.88
N ILE A 143 11.30 17.06 7.89
CA ILE A 143 10.41 16.39 6.94
C ILE A 143 10.75 16.78 5.49
N ARG A 144 10.86 18.08 5.20
CA ARG A 144 11.17 18.56 3.85
C ARG A 144 12.53 18.08 3.36
N ASP A 145 13.53 18.11 4.24
CA ASP A 145 14.88 17.63 3.92
C ASP A 145 14.84 16.13 3.61
N ARG A 146 14.06 15.35 4.38
CA ARG A 146 13.83 13.92 4.14
C ARG A 146 13.12 13.64 2.81
N VAL A 147 12.04 14.35 2.51
CA VAL A 147 11.36 14.25 1.20
C VAL A 147 12.34 14.59 0.07
N THR A 148 13.17 15.63 0.22
CA THR A 148 14.18 16.01 -0.78
C THR A 148 15.20 14.89 -1.03
N ASP A 149 15.65 14.22 0.03
CA ASP A 149 16.55 13.06 -0.09
C ASP A 149 15.88 11.90 -0.84
N LEU A 150 14.61 11.60 -0.51
CA LEU A 150 13.85 10.54 -1.17
C LEU A 150 13.66 10.79 -2.67
N VAL A 151 13.45 12.05 -3.04
CA VAL A 151 13.40 12.48 -4.45
C VAL A 151 14.72 12.21 -5.15
N ALA A 152 15.84 12.64 -4.57
CA ALA A 152 17.15 12.41 -5.17
C ALA A 152 17.46 10.91 -5.32
N ARG A 153 17.04 10.09 -4.35
CA ARG A 153 17.20 8.64 -4.39
C ARG A 153 16.33 7.99 -5.46
N HIS A 154 15.07 8.41 -5.59
CA HIS A 154 14.18 7.97 -6.66
C HIS A 154 14.77 8.33 -8.03
N GLU A 155 15.21 9.57 -8.24
CA GLU A 155 15.88 10.00 -9.48
C GLU A 155 17.13 9.15 -9.78
N THR A 156 17.95 8.86 -8.77
CA THR A 156 19.13 7.99 -8.91
C THR A 156 18.75 6.57 -9.38
N CYS A 157 17.67 6.00 -8.83
CA CYS A 157 17.18 4.68 -9.26
C CYS A 157 16.68 4.71 -10.72
N SER A 158 16.01 5.79 -11.14
CA SER A 158 15.60 5.99 -12.54
C SER A 158 16.82 6.04 -13.47
N GLU A 159 17.85 6.82 -13.13
CA GLU A 159 19.10 6.88 -13.92
C GLU A 159 19.78 5.50 -14.02
N ARG A 160 19.78 4.72 -12.94
CA ARG A 160 20.32 3.35 -12.95
C ARG A 160 19.55 2.41 -13.86
N LEU A 161 18.21 2.51 -13.88
CA LEU A 161 17.38 1.75 -14.81
C LEU A 161 17.71 2.08 -16.27
N GLU A 162 17.89 3.36 -16.59
CA GLU A 162 18.28 3.80 -17.93
C GLU A 162 19.67 3.26 -18.32
N MET A 163 20.67 3.39 -17.44
CA MET A 163 22.01 2.84 -17.69
C MET A 163 22.01 1.33 -17.87
N THR A 164 21.17 0.63 -17.10
CA THR A 164 21.02 -0.83 -17.20
C THR A 164 20.42 -1.21 -18.55
N ALA A 165 19.37 -0.51 -18.99
CA ALA A 165 18.75 -0.70 -20.30
C ALA A 165 19.77 -0.51 -21.45
N ASP A 166 20.55 0.57 -21.39
CA ASP A 166 21.60 0.87 -22.39
C ASP A 166 22.68 -0.21 -22.50
N SER A 167 22.93 -0.92 -21.39
CA SER A 167 23.95 -1.97 -21.32
C SER A 167 23.44 -3.36 -21.74
N MET A 168 22.13 -3.54 -21.86
CA MET A 168 21.50 -4.84 -22.04
C MET A 168 21.45 -5.25 -23.51
N ASP A 169 21.99 -6.42 -23.81
CA ASP A 169 21.96 -6.98 -25.17
C ASP A 169 20.51 -7.29 -25.60
N GLY A 170 20.11 -6.83 -26.78
CA GLY A 170 18.76 -7.08 -27.31
C GLY A 170 17.64 -6.29 -26.64
N PHE A 171 17.97 -5.27 -25.83
CA PHE A 171 16.99 -4.44 -25.13
C PHE A 171 15.95 -3.83 -26.08
N GLU A 172 16.38 -3.20 -27.18
CA GLU A 172 15.45 -2.53 -28.12
C GLU A 172 14.43 -3.50 -28.73
N GLU A 173 14.82 -4.74 -29.02
CA GLU A 173 13.92 -5.77 -29.57
C GLU A 173 12.87 -6.19 -28.53
N SER A 174 13.33 -6.43 -27.29
CA SER A 174 12.47 -6.82 -26.16
C SER A 174 11.52 -5.68 -25.78
N TRP A 175 12.04 -4.46 -25.68
CA TRP A 175 11.26 -3.25 -25.41
C TRP A 175 10.18 -3.01 -26.47
N SER A 176 10.51 -3.14 -27.76
CA SER A 176 9.53 -2.96 -28.82
C SER A 176 8.34 -3.92 -28.74
N ALA A 177 8.48 -5.08 -28.09
CA ALA A 177 7.38 -6.02 -27.88
C ALA A 177 6.39 -5.56 -26.81
N VAL A 178 6.83 -4.75 -25.85
CA VAL A 178 6.04 -4.34 -24.68
C VAL A 178 5.76 -2.83 -24.62
N ALA A 179 6.44 -2.01 -25.43
CA ALA A 179 6.41 -0.55 -25.35
C ALA A 179 4.99 0.04 -25.33
N ALA A 180 4.08 -0.46 -26.18
CA ALA A 180 2.71 0.04 -26.22
C ALA A 180 1.91 -0.28 -24.95
N SER A 181 2.19 -1.42 -24.31
CA SER A 181 1.57 -1.81 -23.04
C SER A 181 2.13 -0.93 -21.91
N VAL A 182 3.45 -0.72 -21.89
CA VAL A 182 4.10 0.15 -20.91
C VAL A 182 3.63 1.61 -21.04
N GLU A 183 3.56 2.16 -22.25
CA GLU A 183 3.03 3.51 -22.50
C GLU A 183 1.59 3.66 -22.02
N ALA A 184 0.76 2.62 -22.16
CA ALA A 184 -0.63 2.64 -21.67
C ALA A 184 -0.69 2.62 -20.14
N PHE A 185 0.20 1.86 -19.49
CA PHE A 185 0.34 1.85 -18.04
C PHE A 185 0.78 3.22 -17.50
N GLU A 186 1.81 3.82 -18.08
CA GLU A 186 2.31 5.15 -17.67
C GLU A 186 1.25 6.24 -17.83
N ALA A 187 0.57 6.26 -18.98
CA ALA A 187 -0.52 7.20 -19.20
C ALA A 187 -1.65 7.03 -18.16
N ALA A 188 -1.92 5.80 -17.73
CA ALA A 188 -2.91 5.54 -16.69
C ALA A 188 -2.45 6.01 -15.31
N LEU A 189 -1.14 6.00 -15.02
CA LEU A 189 -0.58 6.58 -13.79
C LEU A 189 -0.60 8.11 -13.83
N ASP A 190 -0.26 8.72 -14.96
CA ASP A 190 -0.27 10.18 -15.14
C ASP A 190 -1.68 10.79 -14.97
N ASP A 191 -2.72 10.02 -15.28
CA ASP A 191 -4.13 10.42 -15.13
C ASP A 191 -4.65 10.29 -13.69
N LEU A 192 -3.84 9.82 -12.73
CA LEU A 192 -4.25 9.70 -11.33
C LEU A 192 -4.30 11.08 -10.65
N GLU A 193 -5.49 11.44 -10.15
CA GLU A 193 -5.67 12.61 -9.31
C GLU A 193 -5.74 12.19 -7.82
N PRO A 194 -5.12 12.94 -6.90
CA PRO A 194 -5.29 12.74 -5.47
C PRO A 194 -6.75 12.93 -5.01
N PRO A 195 -7.26 12.14 -4.03
CA PRO A 195 -6.58 11.01 -3.38
C PRO A 195 -6.50 9.80 -4.32
N VAL A 196 -5.32 9.18 -4.40
CA VAL A 196 -5.08 8.06 -5.30
C VAL A 196 -5.82 6.81 -4.83
N ASP A 197 -6.48 6.11 -5.76
CA ASP A 197 -7.06 4.80 -5.49
C ASP A 197 -5.96 3.72 -5.53
N TRP A 198 -5.28 3.54 -4.39
CA TRP A 198 -4.18 2.59 -4.23
C TRP A 198 -4.55 1.15 -4.58
N ALA A 199 -5.77 0.71 -4.24
CA ALA A 199 -6.24 -0.61 -4.64
C ALA A 199 -6.37 -0.75 -6.16
N GLY A 200 -6.79 0.34 -6.83
CA GLY A 200 -6.81 0.43 -8.28
C GLY A 200 -5.41 0.42 -8.91
N VAL A 201 -4.43 1.08 -8.28
CA VAL A 201 -3.03 1.06 -8.74
C VAL A 201 -2.40 -0.33 -8.59
N GLU A 202 -2.56 -0.97 -7.42
CA GLU A 202 -2.09 -2.33 -7.17
C GLU A 202 -2.71 -3.33 -8.16
N SER A 203 -4.04 -3.27 -8.35
CA SER A 203 -4.73 -4.13 -9.32
C SER A 203 -4.19 -3.94 -10.74
N ARG A 204 -3.86 -2.71 -11.14
CA ARG A 204 -3.28 -2.45 -12.46
C ARG A 204 -1.85 -2.97 -12.59
N LEU A 205 -1.03 -2.82 -11.55
CA LEU A 205 0.32 -3.37 -11.53
C LEU A 205 0.29 -4.90 -11.63
N ASP A 206 -0.61 -5.55 -10.90
CA ASP A 206 -0.82 -6.99 -10.98
C ASP A 206 -1.30 -7.43 -12.38
N GLU A 207 -2.27 -6.70 -12.97
CA GLU A 207 -2.73 -6.95 -14.35
C GLU A 207 -1.58 -6.81 -15.37
N GLN A 208 -0.72 -5.81 -15.17
CA GLN A 208 0.44 -5.57 -16.03
C GLN A 208 1.46 -6.71 -15.93
N PHE A 209 1.75 -7.20 -14.72
CA PHE A 209 2.66 -8.31 -14.50
C PHE A 209 2.09 -9.63 -15.05
N ASP A 210 0.79 -9.86 -14.89
CA ASP A 210 0.11 -11.02 -15.46
C ASP A 210 0.09 -10.97 -17.00
N GLU A 211 -0.16 -9.81 -17.61
CA GLU A 211 -0.17 -9.64 -19.08
C GLU A 211 1.21 -9.92 -19.69
N LEU A 212 2.27 -9.48 -19.00
CA LEU A 212 3.64 -9.57 -19.46
C LEU A 212 4.39 -10.83 -18.98
N ASP A 213 3.71 -11.73 -18.25
CA ASP A 213 4.28 -12.95 -17.66
C ASP A 213 5.51 -12.67 -16.75
N ILE A 214 5.49 -11.54 -16.04
CA ILE A 214 6.56 -11.10 -15.15
C ILE A 214 6.43 -11.83 -13.80
N GLU A 215 7.32 -12.78 -13.53
CA GLU A 215 7.42 -13.44 -12.21
C GLU A 215 8.32 -12.64 -11.24
N VAL A 216 7.72 -11.87 -10.33
CA VAL A 216 8.46 -11.25 -9.21
C VAL A 216 8.66 -12.29 -8.11
N ARG A 217 9.92 -12.70 -7.88
CA ARG A 217 10.30 -13.64 -6.81
C ARG A 217 11.40 -13.07 -5.92
#